data_AF-A0A183KLU7-F1
#
_entry.id   AF-A0A183KLU7-F1
#
_cell.length_a   1.000
_cell.length_b   1.000
_cell.length_c   1.000
_cell.angle_alpha   90.00
_cell.angle_beta   90.00
_cell.angle_gamma   90.00
#
_symmetry.space_group_name_H-M   'P 1'
#
loop_
_entity.id
_entity.type
_entity.pdbx_description
1 polymer ?
#
loop_
_entity_poly.entity_id
_entity_poly.type
_entity_poly.pdbx_seq_one_letter_code
_entity_poly.pdbx_strand_id
1 'polypeptide(L)'
;DIEIPPNNGEKYGAVGLKDNRNIKVSQANQKLSGSYIEQLRLNGVSGQDILDQLVEGNLNFEQKTPFSQQKYLKKKKDRHLSLFSIEKPKARICFEIFSNLRPEKCLGLRFETVCRILSYANIHAGSTVLLCETCSGLITAATLERIGTDQPKGSVIQFYHGSSFPQSEISSAYAHSYRGKVHPVRLLDVLPILLYKATLDTNHEFEANHLDDSNSQISSKIRKIDEDISSEEIAQSESYVYNQEPIWLFKASQDVVIIPSLFYQIL
;
A
#
# COMPACT_ATOMS: atom_id res chain seq x y z
N ASP A 1 -5.55 1.62 -32.50
CA ASP A 1 -5.70 0.17 -32.75
C ASP A 1 -4.36 -0.51 -32.62
N ILE A 2 -4.06 -1.05 -31.44
CA ILE A 2 -2.91 -1.92 -31.24
C ILE A 2 -3.44 -3.32 -31.53
N GLU A 3 -3.08 -3.90 -32.67
CA GLU A 3 -3.34 -5.30 -32.95
C GLU A 3 -2.66 -6.13 -31.84
N ILE A 4 -3.47 -6.63 -30.92
CA ILE A 4 -3.06 -7.71 -30.04
C ILE A 4 -2.77 -8.88 -30.96
N PRO A 5 -1.53 -9.40 -31.01
CA PRO A 5 -1.23 -10.54 -31.88
C PRO A 5 -2.22 -11.67 -31.56
N PRO A 6 -2.69 -12.41 -32.59
CA PRO A 6 -3.69 -13.44 -32.39
C PRO A 6 -3.24 -14.39 -31.28
N ASN A 7 -4.17 -14.71 -30.39
CA ASN A 7 -3.92 -15.63 -29.29
C ASN A 7 -3.64 -17.02 -29.91
N ASN A 8 -2.38 -17.35 -30.14
CA ASN A 8 -1.90 -18.66 -30.61
C ASN A 8 -2.23 -19.81 -29.64
N GLY A 9 -3.09 -19.59 -28.63
CA GLY A 9 -3.68 -20.63 -27.79
C GLY A 9 -4.46 -21.69 -28.57
N GLU A 10 -4.84 -21.43 -29.82
CA GLU A 10 -5.52 -22.40 -30.68
C GLU A 10 -4.59 -23.45 -31.32
N LYS A 11 -3.27 -23.20 -31.40
CA LYS A 11 -2.32 -24.19 -31.98
C LYS A 11 -2.13 -25.43 -31.10
N TYR A 12 -2.29 -25.30 -29.78
CA TYR A 12 -1.96 -26.36 -28.83
C TYR A 12 -3.08 -26.52 -27.81
N GLY A 13 -3.95 -27.52 -28.03
CA GLY A 13 -5.07 -27.81 -27.13
C GLY A 13 -6.15 -28.75 -27.65
N ALA A 14 -6.03 -29.30 -28.86
CA ALA A 14 -7.13 -30.02 -29.49
C ALA A 14 -7.32 -31.48 -29.01
N VAL A 15 -6.27 -32.19 -28.58
CA VAL A 15 -6.37 -33.58 -28.07
C VAL A 15 -5.27 -33.85 -27.04
N GLY A 16 -5.62 -33.97 -25.76
CA GLY A 16 -4.70 -34.41 -24.71
C GLY A 16 -5.21 -35.66 -24.02
N LEU A 17 -4.32 -36.54 -23.56
CA LEU A 17 -4.72 -37.72 -22.79
C LEU A 17 -5.35 -37.31 -21.45
N LYS A 18 -6.17 -38.18 -20.85
CA LYS A 18 -6.88 -37.88 -19.59
C LYS A 18 -6.01 -38.00 -18.35
N ASP A 19 -4.91 -38.76 -18.41
CA ASP A 19 -4.08 -39.06 -17.25
C ASP A 19 -2.58 -39.11 -17.59
N ASN A 20 -1.75 -39.21 -16.54
CA ASN A 20 -0.30 -39.22 -16.62
C ASN A 20 0.33 -40.60 -16.35
N ARG A 21 -0.47 -41.69 -16.31
CA ARG A 21 -0.01 -43.02 -15.82
C ARG A 21 1.16 -43.59 -16.64
N ASN A 22 1.24 -43.21 -17.93
CA ASN A 22 2.25 -43.69 -18.87
C ASN A 22 3.40 -42.69 -19.08
N ILE A 23 3.37 -41.52 -18.43
CA ILE A 23 4.41 -40.49 -18.59
C ILE A 23 5.57 -40.81 -17.65
N LYS A 24 6.72 -41.18 -18.22
CA LYS A 24 7.97 -41.38 -17.47
C LYS A 24 8.79 -40.09 -17.44
N VAL A 25 9.27 -39.69 -16.27
CA VAL A 25 10.14 -38.53 -16.11
C VAL A 25 11.56 -38.91 -16.47
N SER A 26 12.14 -38.22 -17.46
CA SER A 26 13.52 -38.37 -17.88
C SER A 26 14.07 -37.02 -18.38
N GLN A 27 15.37 -36.79 -18.22
CA GLN A 27 16.05 -35.62 -18.78
C GLN A 27 16.00 -35.64 -20.32
N ALA A 28 15.96 -36.83 -20.94
CA ALA A 28 15.84 -37.00 -22.39
C ALA A 28 14.49 -36.55 -22.97
N ASN A 29 13.50 -36.23 -22.12
CA ASN A 29 12.19 -35.77 -22.56
C ASN A 29 12.23 -34.40 -23.26
N GLN A 30 13.28 -33.60 -23.04
CA GLN A 30 13.51 -32.35 -23.74
C GLN A 30 14.79 -32.47 -24.58
N LYS A 31 14.63 -32.35 -25.91
CA LYS A 31 15.75 -32.45 -26.85
C LYS A 31 16.67 -31.23 -26.84
N LEU A 32 16.13 -30.03 -26.57
CA LEU A 32 16.94 -28.81 -26.55
C LEU A 32 17.75 -28.70 -25.25
N SER A 33 19.07 -28.57 -25.39
CA SER A 33 19.96 -28.28 -24.27
C SER A 33 19.87 -26.80 -23.85
N GLY A 34 20.25 -26.51 -22.60
CA GLY A 34 20.28 -25.14 -22.09
C GLY A 34 21.24 -24.23 -22.87
N SER A 35 22.43 -24.74 -23.24
CA SER A 35 23.42 -24.01 -24.02
C SER A 35 22.93 -23.68 -25.43
N TYR A 36 22.19 -24.59 -26.07
CA TYR A 36 21.61 -24.33 -27.38
C TYR A 36 20.53 -23.25 -27.31
N ILE A 37 19.68 -23.26 -26.27
CA ILE A 37 18.68 -22.20 -26.06
C ILE A 37 19.34 -20.83 -25.86
N GLU A 38 20.48 -20.78 -25.16
CA GLU A 38 21.25 -19.55 -24.98
C GLU A 38 21.85 -19.05 -26.30
N GLN A 39 22.37 -19.95 -27.14
CA GLN A 39 22.81 -19.62 -28.49
C GLN A 39 21.67 -19.04 -29.34
N LEU A 40 20.47 -19.64 -29.29
CA LEU A 40 19.29 -19.10 -29.99
C LEU A 40 18.97 -17.67 -29.54
N ARG A 41 19.07 -17.38 -28.24
CA ARG A 41 18.87 -16.03 -27.70
C ARG A 41 19.94 -15.05 -28.18
N LEU A 42 21.21 -15.44 -28.16
CA LEU A 42 22.33 -14.62 -28.64
C LEU A 42 22.22 -14.33 -30.14
N ASN A 43 21.69 -15.28 -30.91
CA ASN A 43 21.44 -15.13 -32.34
C ASN A 43 20.19 -14.30 -32.67
N GLY A 44 19.49 -13.77 -31.67
CA GLY A 44 18.31 -12.92 -31.86
C GLY A 44 17.05 -13.67 -32.32
N VAL A 45 17.01 -14.99 -32.14
CA VAL A 45 15.80 -15.79 -32.44
C VAL A 45 14.66 -15.33 -31.54
N SER A 46 13.46 -15.19 -32.11
CA SER A 46 12.32 -14.70 -31.35
C SER A 46 11.97 -15.66 -30.20
N GLY A 47 11.51 -15.11 -29.08
CA GLY A 47 11.09 -15.95 -27.94
C GLY A 47 9.92 -16.87 -28.29
N GLN A 48 9.12 -16.53 -29.31
CA GLN A 48 8.03 -17.36 -29.82
C GLN A 48 8.58 -18.56 -30.58
N ASP A 49 9.57 -18.38 -31.45
CA ASP A 49 10.20 -19.49 -32.17
C ASP A 49 10.94 -20.43 -31.22
N ILE A 50 11.61 -19.89 -30.19
CA ILE A 50 12.23 -20.70 -29.14
C ILE A 50 11.17 -21.53 -28.40
N LEU A 51 9.99 -20.95 -28.16
CA LEU A 51 8.89 -21.66 -27.50
C LEU A 51 8.35 -22.79 -28.38
N ASP A 52 8.16 -22.54 -29.67
CA ASP A 52 7.68 -23.55 -30.62
C ASP A 52 8.69 -24.72 -30.72
N GLN A 53 9.99 -24.43 -30.84
CA GLN A 53 11.03 -25.46 -30.79
C GLN A 53 11.05 -26.25 -29.46
N LEU A 54 10.79 -25.59 -28.33
CA LEU A 54 10.71 -26.24 -27.01
C LEU A 54 9.49 -27.15 -26.84
N VAL A 55 8.41 -26.88 -27.58
CA VAL A 55 7.20 -27.71 -27.62
C VAL A 55 7.45 -28.91 -28.53
N GLU A 56 7.93 -28.68 -29.75
CA GLU A 56 8.32 -29.73 -30.71
C GLU A 56 9.39 -30.67 -30.16
N GLY A 57 10.33 -30.14 -29.39
CA GLY A 57 11.40 -30.89 -28.73
C GLY A 57 10.98 -31.69 -27.49
N ASN A 58 9.71 -31.57 -27.04
CA ASN A 58 9.22 -32.25 -25.85
C ASN A 58 8.47 -33.55 -26.21
N LEU A 59 9.11 -34.68 -25.93
CA LEU A 59 8.62 -36.02 -26.30
C LEU A 59 7.25 -36.37 -25.72
N ASN A 60 6.92 -35.81 -24.55
CA ASN A 60 5.70 -36.17 -23.81
C ASN A 60 4.66 -35.05 -23.85
N PHE A 61 4.80 -34.06 -24.75
CA PHE A 61 3.89 -32.92 -24.77
C PHE A 61 2.46 -33.33 -25.16
N GLU A 62 2.30 -34.11 -26.23
CA GLU A 62 1.00 -34.63 -26.67
C GLU A 62 0.37 -35.61 -25.67
N GLN A 63 1.20 -36.34 -24.91
CA GLN A 63 0.72 -37.27 -23.89
C GLN A 63 0.17 -36.57 -22.63
N LYS A 64 0.40 -35.26 -22.48
CA LYS A 64 -0.08 -34.50 -21.33
C LYS A 64 -1.57 -34.21 -21.46
N THR A 65 -2.21 -34.02 -20.30
CA THR A 65 -3.56 -33.47 -20.23
C THR A 65 -3.58 -32.03 -20.77
N PRO A 66 -4.72 -31.54 -21.30
CA PRO A 66 -4.82 -30.16 -21.80
C PRO A 66 -4.38 -29.10 -20.76
N PHE A 67 -4.78 -29.26 -19.49
CA PHE A 67 -4.33 -28.39 -18.40
C PHE A 67 -2.81 -28.47 -18.18
N SER A 68 -2.21 -29.65 -18.32
CA SER A 68 -0.76 -29.84 -18.19
C SER A 68 0.01 -29.23 -19.36
N GLN A 69 -0.55 -29.28 -20.58
CA GLN A 69 -0.01 -28.60 -21.76
C GLN A 69 -0.07 -27.08 -21.58
N GLN A 70 -1.22 -26.53 -21.21
CA GLN A 70 -1.37 -25.09 -20.94
C GLN A 70 -0.44 -24.61 -19.82
N LYS A 71 -0.32 -25.38 -18.73
CA LYS A 71 0.63 -25.09 -17.64
C LYS A 71 2.08 -25.10 -18.12
N TYR A 72 2.45 -26.04 -19.00
CA TYR A 72 3.79 -26.07 -19.61
C TYR A 72 4.02 -24.85 -20.49
N LEU A 73 3.09 -24.54 -21.39
CA LEU A 73 3.17 -23.38 -22.29
C LEU A 73 3.30 -22.08 -21.49
N LYS A 74 2.45 -21.87 -20.48
CA LYS A 74 2.54 -20.69 -19.60
C LYS A 74 3.93 -20.56 -18.99
N LYS A 75 4.46 -21.63 -18.39
CA LYS A 75 5.81 -21.64 -17.81
C LYS A 75 6.91 -21.33 -18.83
N LYS A 76 6.76 -21.76 -20.09
CA LYS A 76 7.73 -21.48 -21.16
C LYS A 76 7.59 -20.04 -21.69
N LYS A 77 6.37 -19.55 -21.86
CA LYS A 77 6.08 -18.15 -22.20
C LYS A 77 6.74 -17.23 -21.18
N ASP A 78 6.47 -17.43 -19.90
CA ASP A 78 7.02 -16.59 -18.81
C ASP A 78 8.57 -16.59 -18.76
N ARG A 79 9.23 -17.63 -19.28
CA ARG A 79 10.69 -17.77 -19.28
C ARG A 79 11.37 -17.21 -20.54
N HIS A 80 10.71 -17.34 -21.69
CA HIS A 80 11.33 -17.08 -23.01
C HIS A 80 10.73 -15.87 -23.72
N LEU A 81 9.53 -15.42 -23.32
CA LEU A 81 8.93 -14.18 -23.79
C LEU A 81 9.09 -13.11 -22.70
N SER A 82 9.92 -12.11 -22.98
CA SER A 82 10.02 -10.90 -22.15
C SER A 82 8.93 -9.93 -22.58
N LEU A 83 7.71 -10.14 -22.09
CA LEU A 83 6.58 -9.25 -22.35
C LEU A 83 6.49 -8.18 -21.26
N PHE A 84 6.22 -6.94 -21.67
CA PHE A 84 5.89 -5.85 -20.77
C PHE A 84 4.67 -5.10 -21.30
N SER A 85 3.88 -4.53 -20.39
CA SER A 85 2.75 -3.67 -20.70
C SER A 85 3.05 -2.25 -20.24
N ILE A 86 2.62 -1.27 -21.03
CA ILE A 86 2.68 0.14 -20.66
C ILE A 86 1.30 0.53 -20.15
N GLU A 87 1.22 0.87 -18.87
CA GLU A 87 -0.01 1.26 -18.20
C GLU A 87 0.08 2.71 -17.73
N LYS A 88 -1.05 3.42 -17.72
CA LYS A 88 -1.13 4.73 -17.07
C LYS A 88 -0.86 4.54 -15.57
N PRO A 89 -0.01 5.38 -14.94
CA PRO A 89 0.20 5.31 -13.50
C PRO A 89 -1.13 5.50 -12.78
N LYS A 90 -1.44 4.59 -11.88
CA LYS A 90 -2.63 4.58 -11.02
C LYS A 90 -2.17 4.21 -9.62
N ALA A 91 -2.85 4.71 -8.58
CA ALA A 91 -2.53 4.37 -7.20
C ALA A 91 -2.43 2.85 -6.99
N ARG A 92 -3.34 2.07 -7.60
CA ARG A 92 -3.32 0.61 -7.57
C ARG A 92 -1.96 0.01 -7.98
N ILE A 93 -1.51 0.34 -9.18
CA ILE A 93 -0.27 -0.21 -9.76
C ILE A 93 0.91 0.16 -8.86
N CYS A 94 0.91 1.38 -8.34
CA CYS A 94 1.99 1.83 -7.48
C CYS A 94 1.98 1.09 -6.14
N PHE A 95 0.83 0.94 -5.48
CA PHE A 95 0.75 0.11 -4.26
C PHE A 95 1.19 -1.34 -4.53
N GLU A 96 0.86 -1.94 -5.67
CA GLU A 96 1.33 -3.27 -6.07
C GLU A 96 2.86 -3.30 -6.24
N ILE A 97 3.46 -2.30 -6.92
CA ILE A 97 4.91 -2.19 -7.09
C ILE A 97 5.62 -2.01 -5.75
N PHE A 98 5.16 -1.06 -4.92
CA PHE A 98 5.77 -0.76 -3.63
C PHE A 98 5.62 -1.91 -2.65
N SER A 99 4.46 -2.58 -2.59
CA SER A 99 4.28 -3.75 -1.71
C SER A 99 5.25 -4.88 -2.04
N ASN A 100 5.65 -5.03 -3.31
CA ASN A 100 6.57 -6.09 -3.74
C ASN A 100 8.04 -5.69 -3.66
N LEU A 101 8.39 -4.44 -4.01
CA LEU A 101 9.79 -3.98 -4.10
C LEU A 101 10.27 -3.28 -2.83
N ARG A 102 9.39 -2.51 -2.18
CA ARG A 102 9.70 -1.59 -1.08
C ARG A 102 8.54 -1.49 -0.08
N PRO A 103 8.18 -2.60 0.61
CA PRO A 103 7.02 -2.64 1.50
C PRO A 103 7.11 -1.64 2.67
N GLU A 104 8.32 -1.26 3.06
CA GLU A 104 8.57 -0.25 4.09
C GLU A 104 8.03 1.13 3.71
N LYS A 105 7.99 1.46 2.42
CA LYS A 105 7.48 2.75 1.91
C LYS A 105 5.96 2.82 1.94
N CYS A 106 5.28 1.68 1.91
CA CYS A 106 3.83 1.58 2.00
C CYS A 106 3.31 1.05 3.35
N LEU A 107 4.17 0.99 4.37
CA LEU A 107 3.86 0.46 5.70
C LEU A 107 3.30 -0.98 5.69
N GLY A 108 3.65 -1.76 4.66
CA GLY A 108 3.07 -3.09 4.44
C GLY A 108 1.57 -3.11 4.09
N LEU A 109 0.98 -1.95 3.79
CA LEU A 109 -0.43 -1.85 3.40
C LEU A 109 -0.65 -2.45 2.01
N ARG A 110 -1.58 -3.41 1.93
CA ARG A 110 -2.11 -3.88 0.65
C ARG A 110 -3.11 -2.88 0.09
N PHE A 111 -3.21 -2.82 -1.24
CA PHE A 111 -4.07 -1.85 -1.92
C PHE A 111 -5.55 -1.95 -1.51
N GLU A 112 -6.06 -3.15 -1.23
CA GLU A 112 -7.45 -3.35 -0.78
C GLU A 112 -7.72 -2.67 0.57
N THR A 113 -6.71 -2.62 1.44
CA THR A 113 -6.81 -1.92 2.73
C THR A 113 -6.93 -0.41 2.49
N VAL A 114 -6.18 0.11 1.53
CA VAL A 114 -6.26 1.52 1.11
C VAL A 114 -7.61 1.82 0.50
N CYS A 115 -8.15 0.96 -0.38
CA CYS A 115 -9.51 1.12 -0.90
C CYS A 115 -10.54 1.23 0.22
N ARG A 116 -10.43 0.36 1.24
CA ARG A 116 -11.34 0.38 2.39
C ARG A 116 -11.22 1.67 3.21
N ILE A 117 -10.00 2.17 3.42
CA ILE A 117 -9.77 3.47 4.07
C ILE A 117 -10.46 4.59 3.26
N LEU A 118 -10.22 4.65 1.95
CA LEU A 118 -10.79 5.70 1.09
C LEU A 118 -12.32 5.64 1.04
N SER A 119 -12.89 4.43 1.06
CA SER A 119 -14.35 4.22 1.09
C SER A 119 -14.97 4.58 2.43
N TYR A 120 -14.37 4.15 3.56
CA TYR A 120 -14.88 4.52 4.89
C TYR A 120 -14.75 6.01 5.17
N ALA A 121 -13.73 6.66 4.61
CA ALA A 121 -13.59 8.11 4.65
C ALA A 121 -14.51 8.86 3.69
N ASN A 122 -15.36 8.14 2.93
CA ASN A 122 -16.26 8.70 1.94
C ASN A 122 -15.55 9.68 0.97
N ILE A 123 -14.32 9.35 0.55
CA ILE A 123 -13.57 10.22 -0.35
C ILE A 123 -14.14 10.07 -1.76
N HIS A 124 -14.64 11.19 -2.30
CA HIS A 124 -15.28 11.29 -3.61
C HIS A 124 -14.88 12.58 -4.32
N ALA A 125 -15.44 12.78 -5.52
CA ALA A 125 -15.13 13.95 -6.32
C ALA A 125 -15.48 15.25 -5.57
N GLY A 126 -14.54 16.20 -5.57
CA GLY A 126 -14.71 17.51 -4.93
C GLY A 126 -14.55 17.55 -3.41
N SER A 127 -14.25 16.43 -2.74
CA SER A 127 -14.02 16.40 -1.29
C SER A 127 -12.79 17.24 -0.89
N THR A 128 -12.87 17.92 0.26
CA THR A 128 -11.71 18.49 0.95
C THR A 128 -11.32 17.55 2.07
N VAL A 129 -10.15 16.93 1.95
CA VAL A 129 -9.72 15.83 2.82
C VAL A 129 -8.59 16.30 3.73
N LEU A 130 -8.77 16.14 5.04
CA LEU A 130 -7.66 16.21 6.00
C LEU A 130 -6.95 14.86 6.00
N LEU A 131 -5.64 14.85 5.73
CA LEU A 131 -4.87 13.62 5.61
C LEU A 131 -3.58 13.72 6.41
N CYS A 132 -3.32 12.75 7.26
CA CYS A 132 -2.00 12.53 7.89
C CYS A 132 -1.52 11.16 7.43
N GLU A 133 -0.33 11.10 6.84
CA GLU A 133 0.25 9.83 6.40
C GLU A 133 1.78 9.79 6.55
N THR A 134 2.31 8.58 6.67
CA THR A 134 3.74 8.27 6.58
C THR A 134 4.03 7.25 5.47
N CYS A 135 3.09 7.06 4.54
CA CYS A 135 3.09 6.06 3.47
C CYS A 135 3.72 6.62 2.17
N SER A 136 4.80 7.40 2.30
CA SER A 136 5.56 8.00 1.18
C SER A 136 4.69 8.73 0.14
N GLY A 137 3.59 9.37 0.56
CA GLY A 137 2.69 10.10 -0.35
C GLY A 137 1.71 9.22 -1.13
N LEU A 138 1.73 7.89 -0.94
CA LEU A 138 0.91 6.96 -1.72
C LEU A 138 -0.59 7.11 -1.39
N ILE A 139 -0.94 7.38 -0.13
CA ILE A 139 -2.34 7.61 0.26
C ILE A 139 -2.80 8.97 -0.26
N THR A 140 -1.94 9.99 -0.25
CA THR A 140 -2.23 11.29 -0.88
C THR A 140 -2.51 11.11 -2.37
N ALA A 141 -1.69 10.34 -3.09
CA ALA A 141 -1.91 10.06 -4.51
C ALA A 141 -3.25 9.34 -4.77
N ALA A 142 -3.57 8.31 -3.97
CA ALA A 142 -4.85 7.60 -4.07
C ALA A 142 -6.05 8.50 -3.77
N THR A 143 -5.90 9.41 -2.80
CA THR A 143 -6.90 10.42 -2.45
C THR A 143 -7.13 11.40 -3.59
N LEU A 144 -6.07 11.92 -4.21
CA LEU A 144 -6.16 12.82 -5.37
C LEU A 144 -6.83 12.14 -6.57
N GLU A 145 -6.50 10.87 -6.83
CA GLU A 145 -7.14 10.07 -7.89
C GLU A 145 -8.66 9.98 -7.67
N ARG A 146 -9.11 9.83 -6.42
CA ARG A 146 -10.53 9.76 -6.03
C ARG A 146 -11.26 11.12 -6.05
N ILE A 147 -10.59 12.19 -5.62
CA ILE A 147 -11.13 13.56 -5.67
C ILE A 147 -11.28 14.04 -7.12
N GLY A 148 -10.47 13.51 -8.03
CA GLY A 148 -10.42 13.90 -9.43
C GLY A 148 -9.35 14.96 -9.64
N THR A 149 -8.30 14.58 -10.37
CA THR A 149 -7.15 15.44 -10.71
C THR A 149 -7.56 16.64 -11.57
N ASP A 150 -8.61 16.46 -12.38
CA ASP A 150 -9.07 17.41 -13.39
C ASP A 150 -10.29 18.22 -12.91
N GLN A 151 -10.79 17.94 -11.69
CA GLN A 151 -11.93 18.64 -11.12
C GLN A 151 -11.47 19.99 -10.54
N PRO A 152 -12.25 21.08 -10.70
CA PRO A 152 -11.89 22.38 -10.14
C PRO A 152 -12.01 22.40 -8.61
N LYS A 153 -12.93 21.60 -8.05
CA LYS A 153 -13.18 21.49 -6.61
C LYS A 153 -12.42 20.31 -6.00
N GLY A 154 -12.23 20.37 -4.69
CA GLY A 154 -11.58 19.34 -3.89
C GLY A 154 -10.08 19.56 -3.71
N SER A 155 -9.62 19.28 -2.51
CA SER A 155 -8.27 19.56 -2.02
C SER A 155 -7.87 18.56 -0.94
N VAL A 156 -6.57 18.45 -0.70
CA VAL A 156 -6.01 17.63 0.38
C VAL A 156 -5.20 18.55 1.28
N ILE A 157 -5.53 18.61 2.56
CA ILE A 157 -4.71 19.27 3.57
C ILE A 157 -3.87 18.17 4.21
N GLN A 158 -2.58 18.16 3.87
CA GLN A 158 -1.67 17.08 4.24
C GLN A 158 -0.89 17.48 5.49
N PHE A 159 -1.29 16.91 6.63
CA PHE A 159 -0.51 17.01 7.85
C PHE A 159 0.74 16.16 7.77
N TYR A 160 1.87 16.74 8.15
CA TYR A 160 3.15 16.03 8.20
C TYR A 160 3.94 16.41 9.46
N HIS A 161 4.77 15.47 9.89
CA HIS A 161 5.79 15.70 10.92
C HIS A 161 7.18 15.73 10.27
N GLY A 162 8.19 16.22 11.00
CA GLY A 162 9.56 16.32 10.51
C GLY A 162 9.84 17.60 9.71
N SER A 163 10.79 17.51 8.77
CA SER A 163 11.32 18.64 7.99
C SER A 163 10.72 18.75 6.58
N SER A 164 10.12 17.68 6.05
CA SER A 164 9.51 17.66 4.73
C SER A 164 8.24 16.83 4.73
N PHE A 165 7.26 17.24 3.92
CA PHE A 165 6.03 16.49 3.74
C PHE A 165 6.25 15.32 2.76
N PRO A 166 5.59 14.17 2.96
CA PRO A 166 5.76 13.02 2.09
C PRO A 166 5.16 13.31 0.71
N GLN A 167 5.99 13.20 -0.33
CA GLN A 167 5.57 13.30 -1.72
C GLN A 167 5.63 11.94 -2.39
N SER A 168 4.57 11.59 -3.10
CA SER A 168 4.53 10.35 -3.88
C SER A 168 5.55 10.36 -5.00
N GLU A 169 6.21 9.25 -5.27
CA GLU A 169 7.00 9.07 -6.51
C GLU A 169 6.10 9.14 -7.76
N ILE A 170 4.81 8.88 -7.60
CA ILE A 170 3.75 9.05 -8.63
C ILE A 170 3.45 10.54 -8.87
N SER A 171 3.89 11.42 -7.98
CA SER A 171 3.63 12.87 -8.05
C SER A 171 4.09 13.44 -9.39
N SER A 172 5.13 12.92 -10.03
CA SER A 172 5.55 13.38 -11.36
C SER A 172 4.43 13.28 -12.42
N ALA A 173 3.64 12.20 -12.41
CA ALA A 173 2.51 12.01 -13.32
C ALA A 173 1.31 12.92 -12.99
N TYR A 174 1.25 13.41 -11.76
CA TYR A 174 0.17 14.28 -11.25
C TYR A 174 0.69 15.64 -10.78
N ALA A 175 1.87 16.07 -11.23
CA ALA A 175 2.63 17.13 -10.55
C ALA A 175 1.86 18.46 -10.55
N HIS A 176 1.15 18.71 -11.66
CA HIS A 176 0.29 19.87 -11.81
C HIS A 176 -0.89 19.83 -10.83
N SER A 177 -1.61 18.71 -10.76
CA SER A 177 -2.74 18.52 -9.84
C SER A 177 -2.29 18.51 -8.38
N TYR A 178 -1.11 17.94 -8.08
CA TYR A 178 -0.54 17.90 -6.74
C TYR A 178 -0.27 19.31 -6.22
N ARG A 179 0.42 20.14 -7.02
CA ARG A 179 0.77 21.52 -6.63
C ARG A 179 -0.46 22.41 -6.44
N GLY A 180 -1.53 22.16 -7.19
CA GLY A 180 -2.77 22.94 -7.10
C GLY A 180 -3.73 22.51 -6.00
N LYS A 181 -3.71 21.23 -5.59
CA LYS A 181 -4.74 20.65 -4.69
C LYS A 181 -4.21 20.21 -3.33
N VAL A 182 -2.90 20.00 -3.17
CA VAL A 182 -2.31 19.54 -1.92
C VAL A 182 -1.72 20.72 -1.15
N HIS A 183 -2.20 20.91 0.08
CA HIS A 183 -1.77 21.95 1.00
C HIS A 183 -1.07 21.30 2.19
N PRO A 184 0.28 21.26 2.20
CA PRO A 184 1.01 20.67 3.31
C PRO A 184 0.97 21.59 4.52
N VAL A 185 0.64 21.03 5.69
CA VAL A 185 0.62 21.73 6.98
C VAL A 185 1.46 20.95 7.96
N ARG A 186 2.47 21.60 8.56
CA ARG A 186 3.29 20.93 9.56
C ARG A 186 2.48 20.78 10.83
N LEU A 187 2.45 19.58 11.41
CA LEU A 187 1.66 19.31 12.60
C LEU A 187 2.07 20.23 13.76
N LEU A 188 3.38 20.42 13.95
CA LEU A 188 3.94 21.31 15.00
C LEU A 188 3.40 22.75 14.92
N ASP A 189 3.12 23.26 13.72
CA ASP A 189 2.66 24.64 13.54
C ASP A 189 1.20 24.83 13.98
N VAL A 190 0.42 23.74 14.02
CA VAL A 190 -1.00 23.74 14.42
C VAL A 190 -1.26 23.12 15.78
N LEU A 191 -0.29 22.41 16.37
CA LEU A 191 -0.43 21.75 17.68
C LEU A 191 -0.93 22.69 18.79
N PRO A 192 -0.42 23.93 18.95
CA PRO A 192 -0.91 24.82 20.01
C PRO A 192 -2.41 25.13 19.88
N ILE A 193 -2.90 25.29 18.65
CA ILE A 193 -4.31 25.55 18.37
C ILE A 193 -5.15 24.31 18.68
N LEU A 194 -4.68 23.14 18.26
CA LEU A 194 -5.36 21.86 18.51
C LEU A 194 -5.45 21.56 20.01
N LEU A 195 -4.36 21.76 20.75
CA LEU A 195 -4.29 21.56 22.20
C LEU A 195 -5.17 22.56 22.95
N TYR A 196 -5.12 23.85 22.59
CA TYR A 196 -5.96 24.87 23.21
C TYR A 196 -7.46 24.61 22.97
N LYS A 197 -7.83 24.13 21.79
CA LYS A 197 -9.23 23.80 21.51
C LYS A 197 -9.70 22.57 22.30
N ALA A 198 -8.85 21.55 22.43
CA ALA A 198 -9.15 20.37 23.23
C ALA A 198 -9.39 20.71 24.72
N THR A 199 -8.68 21.69 25.28
CA THR A 199 -8.90 22.14 26.66
C THR A 199 -10.18 22.95 26.82
N LEU A 200 -10.61 23.69 25.80
CA LEU A 200 -11.90 24.40 25.83
C LEU A 200 -13.10 23.44 25.70
N ASP A 201 -12.99 22.45 24.80
CA ASP A 201 -14.07 21.48 24.57
C ASP A 201 -14.30 20.59 25.82
N THR A 202 -13.23 20.23 26.55
CA THR A 202 -13.33 19.48 27.82
C THR A 202 -13.93 20.31 28.96
N ASN A 203 -13.75 21.63 28.96
CA ASN A 203 -14.36 22.51 29.96
C ASN A 203 -15.87 22.72 29.76
N HIS A 204 -16.41 22.45 28.57
CA HIS A 204 -17.86 22.55 28.30
C HIS A 204 -18.66 21.27 28.61
N GLU A 205 -18.01 20.13 28.86
CA GLU A 205 -18.67 18.90 29.31
C GLU A 205 -18.81 18.77 30.84
N PHE A 206 -18.29 19.73 31.62
CA PHE A 206 -18.45 19.80 33.07
C PHE A 206 -19.57 20.78 33.46
N GLU A 207 -20.82 20.46 33.12
CA GLU A 207 -21.95 21.13 33.77
C GLU A 207 -22.00 20.74 35.25
N ALA A 208 -22.03 21.79 36.08
CA ALA A 208 -21.92 21.75 37.52
C ALA A 208 -22.93 20.81 38.19
N ASN A 209 -22.44 19.73 38.79
CA ASN A 209 -23.13 19.10 39.91
C ASN A 209 -22.18 19.04 41.11
N HIS A 210 -22.55 19.87 42.08
CA HIS A 210 -22.10 19.88 43.48
C HIS A 210 -20.62 20.20 43.76
N LEU A 211 -20.42 21.33 44.43
CA LEU A 211 -19.21 21.66 45.17
C LEU A 211 -18.94 20.55 46.20
N ASP A 212 -17.78 19.92 46.14
CA ASP A 212 -17.09 19.38 47.32
C ASP A 212 -15.57 19.27 47.06
N ASP A 213 -14.83 20.12 47.79
CA ASP A 213 -13.44 20.12 48.33
C ASP A 213 -12.30 19.26 47.69
N SER A 214 -12.48 18.73 46.48
CA SER A 214 -11.56 17.77 45.86
C SER A 214 -10.42 18.45 45.09
N ASN A 215 -10.60 19.71 44.72
CA ASN A 215 -9.62 20.47 43.93
C ASN A 215 -8.39 20.90 44.77
N SER A 216 -8.54 20.95 46.11
CA SER A 216 -7.43 21.19 47.05
C SER A 216 -6.52 19.95 47.19
N GLN A 217 -7.09 18.74 47.07
CA GLN A 217 -6.36 17.48 47.11
C GLN A 217 -5.61 17.19 45.80
N ILE A 218 -6.18 17.56 44.65
CA ILE A 218 -5.52 17.38 43.34
C ILE A 218 -4.33 18.34 43.22
N SER A 219 -4.50 19.61 43.60
CA SER A 219 -3.42 20.60 43.57
C SER A 219 -2.27 20.28 44.52
N SER A 220 -2.54 19.64 45.68
CA SER A 220 -1.51 19.18 46.62
C SER A 220 -0.83 17.89 46.19
N LYS A 221 -1.51 17.01 45.43
CA LYS A 221 -0.90 15.83 44.80
C LYS A 221 0.02 16.21 43.64
N ILE A 222 -0.36 17.19 42.82
CA ILE A 222 0.48 17.70 41.71
C ILE A 222 1.76 18.33 42.25
N ARG A 223 1.70 19.10 43.35
CA ARG A 223 2.90 19.68 44.00
C ARG A 223 3.84 18.63 44.59
N LYS A 224 3.30 17.55 45.17
CA LYS A 224 4.12 16.43 45.65
C LYS A 224 4.82 15.69 44.51
N ILE A 225 4.12 15.51 43.38
CA ILE A 225 4.70 14.87 42.19
C ILE A 225 5.84 15.71 41.59
N ASP A 226 5.72 17.05 41.58
CA ASP A 226 6.79 17.95 41.10
C ASP A 226 8.03 17.93 42.02
N GLU A 227 7.85 17.79 43.34
CA GLU A 227 8.96 17.66 44.30
C GLU A 227 9.67 16.30 44.17
N ASP A 228 8.92 15.21 43.99
CA ASP A 228 9.45 13.85 43.84
C ASP A 228 10.18 13.66 42.49
N ILE A 229 9.74 14.30 41.41
CA ILE A 229 10.41 14.24 40.08
C ILE A 229 11.74 15.00 40.08
N SER A 230 11.91 16.00 40.95
CA SER A 230 13.15 16.79 41.02
C SER A 230 14.32 16.06 41.69
N SER A 231 14.08 14.91 42.32
CA SER A 231 15.06 14.24 43.20
C SER A 231 15.57 12.87 42.73
N GLU A 232 15.10 12.31 41.60
CA GLU A 232 15.59 11.03 41.09
C GLU A 232 16.07 11.11 39.63
N GLU A 233 17.38 11.23 39.44
CA GLU A 233 18.06 10.92 38.16
C GLU A 233 18.31 9.41 38.03
N ILE A 234 17.87 8.87 36.88
CA ILE A 234 18.37 7.68 36.13
C ILE A 234 18.39 6.32 36.85
N ALA A 235 17.48 5.42 36.45
CA ALA A 235 17.80 4.01 36.20
C ALA A 235 16.76 3.30 35.29
N GLN A 236 17.28 2.55 34.31
CA GLN A 236 16.55 1.64 33.43
C GLN A 236 15.83 0.51 34.19
N SER A 237 14.64 0.08 33.74
CA SER A 237 14.31 -1.34 33.47
C SER A 237 12.82 -1.55 33.10
N GLU A 238 12.54 -2.77 32.63
CA GLU A 238 11.50 -3.22 31.71
C GLU A 238 10.05 -3.32 32.23
N SER A 239 9.15 -3.31 31.23
CA SER A 239 7.91 -4.08 31.10
C SER A 239 6.87 -4.08 32.23
N TYR A 240 5.69 -3.49 31.97
CA TYR A 240 4.42 -4.09 32.38
C TYR A 240 3.33 -3.86 31.34
N VAL A 241 2.79 -4.97 30.86
CA VAL A 241 1.53 -5.06 30.11
C VAL A 241 0.40 -4.85 31.10
N TYR A 242 -0.46 -3.86 30.88
CA TYR A 242 -1.81 -3.86 31.43
C TYR A 242 -2.84 -3.48 30.36
N ASN A 243 -3.75 -4.42 30.13
CA ASN A 243 -5.01 -4.26 29.42
C ASN A 243 -5.79 -3.06 29.97
N GLN A 244 -5.94 -2.01 29.17
CA GLN A 244 -7.10 -1.12 29.20
C GLN A 244 -7.48 -0.76 27.76
N GLU A 245 -8.73 -1.02 27.40
CA GLU A 245 -9.38 -0.52 26.19
C GLU A 245 -9.28 1.01 26.17
N PRO A 246 -8.65 1.65 25.17
CA PRO A 246 -8.66 3.10 25.08
C PRO A 246 -9.99 3.57 24.49
N ILE A 247 -10.88 4.02 25.37
CA ILE A 247 -12.04 4.84 25.05
C ILE A 247 -11.54 6.20 24.56
N TRP A 248 -11.34 6.36 23.25
CA TRP A 248 -11.35 7.69 22.57
C TRP A 248 -11.75 7.52 21.11
N LEU A 249 -13.03 7.23 20.87
CA LEU A 249 -13.65 7.48 19.58
C LEU A 249 -13.93 8.99 19.49
N PHE A 250 -12.96 9.77 18.99
CA PHE A 250 -13.23 11.15 18.61
C PHE A 250 -14.34 11.12 17.55
N LYS A 251 -15.54 11.54 17.94
CA LYS A 251 -16.68 11.68 17.03
C LYS A 251 -16.47 12.96 16.24
N ALA A 252 -15.52 12.92 15.29
CA ALA A 252 -15.39 13.96 14.31
C ALA A 252 -16.68 13.98 13.46
N SER A 253 -17.21 15.18 13.24
CA SER A 253 -18.24 15.42 12.21
C SER A 253 -17.84 14.71 10.91
N GLN A 254 -18.82 14.25 10.13
CA GLN A 254 -18.74 13.30 9.00
C GLN A 254 -17.70 13.59 7.88
N ASP A 255 -16.89 14.63 8.01
CA ASP A 255 -15.98 15.16 6.99
C ASP A 255 -14.48 15.09 7.37
N VAL A 256 -14.12 14.56 8.56
CA VAL A 256 -12.71 14.49 9.01
C VAL A 256 -12.32 13.06 9.34
N VAL A 257 -11.50 12.44 8.49
CA VAL A 257 -10.85 11.15 8.78
C VAL A 257 -9.39 11.36 9.09
N ILE A 258 -9.07 11.29 10.38
CA ILE A 258 -7.69 11.13 10.85
C ILE A 258 -7.37 9.64 10.68
N ILE A 259 -6.42 9.30 9.80
CA ILE A 259 -5.85 7.95 9.74
C ILE A 259 -4.75 7.89 10.81
N PRO A 260 -4.98 7.24 11.96
CA PRO A 260 -3.99 7.18 13.02
C PRO A 260 -3.00 6.08 12.66
N SER A 261 -1.93 6.42 11.96
CA SER A 261 -0.75 5.58 11.92
C SER A 261 0.04 5.85 13.21
N LEU A 262 -0.11 4.98 14.21
CA LEU A 262 0.85 4.79 15.31
C LEU A 262 1.28 6.08 16.03
N PHE A 263 0.37 6.75 16.72
CA PHE A 263 0.73 7.78 17.71
C PHE A 263 1.42 7.18 18.97
N TYR A 264 1.56 5.85 19.01
CA TYR A 264 2.01 5.08 20.18
C TYR A 264 3.51 4.72 20.18
N GLN A 265 4.36 5.43 19.44
CA GLN A 265 5.81 5.18 19.43
C GLN A 265 6.68 6.43 19.63
N ILE A 266 6.09 7.60 19.93
CA ILE A 266 6.83 8.85 20.21
C ILE A 266 6.22 9.60 21.41
N LEU A 267 5.82 8.85 22.43
CA LEU A 267 5.66 9.27 23.83
C LEU A 267 6.15 8.11 24.70
#